data_AF-A0A7W0M6K6-F1
#
_entry.id   AF-A0A7W0M6K6-F1
#
_cell.length_a   1.000
_cell.length_b   1.000
_cell.length_c   1.000
_cell.angle_alpha   90.00
_cell.angle_beta   90.00
_cell.angle_gamma   90.00
#
_symmetry.space_group_name_H-M   'P 1'
#
loop_
_entity.id
_entity.type
_entity.pdbx_description
1 polymer ?
#
loop_
_entity_poly.entity_id
_entity_poly.type
_entity_poly.pdbx_seq_one_letter_code
_entity_poly.pdbx_strand_id
1 'polypeptide(L)'
;MSVELPAAPNATGVHYSDSPIQLEFDFAGSMAELTGFYAKALSPAGWKQTTELPLKSGIYDELIYGNTAKDLLTLRMHHFEGMTRGLLRFQTAAEVTEQDRVAKAELERRAKEKSSPPAAKAVSMPVPADAKNIKVTKGEIEFNVANGKAKAAVERLVKALTSEGWKGDVKNYDDLAGAVSLSNGSAHLTIHYTDTGVLPAEVGIDAIGVELERSSRSSTEQRPDCR
;
A
#
# COMPACT_ATOMS: atom_id res chain seq x y z
N MET A 1 -29.19 -8.17 26.50
CA MET A 1 -28.82 -7.87 27.90
C MET A 1 -27.88 -6.67 27.83
N SER A 2 -28.25 -5.55 28.44
CA SER A 2 -27.39 -4.36 28.48
C SER A 2 -26.21 -4.63 29.41
N VAL A 3 -24.99 -4.41 28.94
CA VAL A 3 -23.79 -4.43 29.80
C VAL A 3 -23.67 -3.06 30.44
N GLU A 4 -23.71 -3.01 31.76
CA GLU A 4 -23.50 -1.77 32.53
C GLU A 4 -22.00 -1.44 32.51
N LEU A 5 -21.64 -0.41 31.74
CA LEU A 5 -20.25 0.04 31.62
C LEU A 5 -19.95 1.06 32.72
N PRO A 6 -18.95 0.83 33.59
CA PRO A 6 -18.66 1.76 34.67
C PRO A 6 -18.08 3.07 34.12
N ALA A 7 -18.69 4.19 34.47
CA ALA A 7 -18.13 5.51 34.22
C ALA A 7 -17.00 5.80 35.23
N ALA A 8 -15.93 6.46 34.77
CA ALA A 8 -14.86 6.90 35.64
C ALA A 8 -15.37 7.95 36.66
N PRO A 9 -14.84 7.98 37.89
CA PRO A 9 -15.19 9.01 38.86
C PRO A 9 -14.81 10.38 38.30
N ASN A 10 -15.68 11.38 38.48
CA ASN A 10 -15.50 12.73 37.90
C ASN A 10 -15.49 12.78 36.36
N ALA A 11 -16.01 11.75 35.69
CA ALA A 11 -16.26 11.82 34.25
C ALA A 11 -17.31 12.88 33.94
N THR A 12 -17.02 13.73 32.95
CA THR A 12 -17.94 14.72 32.39
C THR A 12 -18.30 14.34 30.96
N GLY A 13 -19.41 14.88 30.44
CA GLY A 13 -19.80 14.62 29.04
C GLY A 13 -20.11 13.14 28.77
N VAL A 14 -20.59 12.41 29.78
CA VAL A 14 -20.84 10.97 29.68
C VAL A 14 -21.97 10.69 28.67
N HIS A 15 -21.66 9.94 27.63
CA HIS A 15 -22.59 9.55 26.58
C HIS A 15 -22.59 8.02 26.43
N TYR A 16 -23.77 7.42 26.56
CA TYR A 16 -23.97 5.99 26.37
C TYR A 16 -24.72 5.72 25.07
N SER A 17 -24.30 4.69 24.35
CA SER A 17 -24.95 4.17 23.15
C SER A 17 -25.11 2.66 23.28
N ASP A 18 -26.26 2.14 22.84
CA ASP A 18 -26.59 0.71 22.81
C ASP A 18 -26.23 0.01 21.49
N SER A 19 -25.96 0.77 20.41
CA SER A 19 -25.67 0.18 19.08
C SER A 19 -24.66 1.02 18.29
N PRO A 20 -23.34 0.71 18.38
CA PRO A 20 -22.74 -0.32 19.23
C PRO A 20 -22.80 0.05 20.72
N ILE A 21 -22.68 -0.95 21.60
CA ILE A 21 -22.62 -0.74 23.06
C ILE A 21 -21.31 -0.02 23.40
N GLN A 22 -21.39 1.26 23.76
CA GLN A 22 -20.23 2.08 24.10
C GLN A 22 -20.55 3.19 25.10
N LEU A 23 -19.53 3.58 25.84
CA LEU A 23 -19.53 4.70 26.79
C LEU A 23 -18.41 5.67 26.42
N GLU A 24 -18.78 6.88 26.04
CA GLU A 24 -17.85 7.98 25.79
C GLU A 24 -17.90 8.98 26.96
N PHE A 25 -16.75 9.54 27.33
CA PHE A 25 -16.65 10.52 28.41
C PHE A 25 -15.34 11.30 28.35
N ASP A 26 -15.33 12.44 29.03
CA ASP A 26 -14.12 13.23 29.31
C ASP A 26 -13.73 13.05 30.79
N PHE A 27 -12.44 12.88 31.04
CA PHE A 27 -11.88 12.65 32.37
C PHE A 27 -10.76 13.66 32.65
N ALA A 28 -10.87 14.38 33.77
CA ALA A 28 -9.93 15.44 34.14
C ALA A 28 -8.54 14.95 34.61
N GLY A 29 -8.35 13.63 34.74
CA GLY A 29 -7.07 13.02 35.10
C GLY A 29 -6.25 12.53 33.90
N SER A 30 -5.12 11.93 34.22
CA SER A 30 -4.22 11.30 33.26
C SER A 30 -4.76 9.97 32.74
N MET A 31 -4.26 9.55 31.58
CA MET A 31 -4.55 8.21 31.03
C MET A 31 -4.15 7.11 32.02
N ALA A 32 -3.02 7.24 32.73
CA ALA A 32 -2.57 6.25 33.70
C ALA A 32 -3.54 6.07 34.90
N GLU A 33 -4.15 7.16 35.35
CA GLU A 33 -5.19 7.08 36.39
C GLU A 33 -6.45 6.39 35.86
N LEU A 34 -6.82 6.68 34.61
CA LEU A 34 -7.97 6.06 33.96
C LEU A 34 -7.78 4.56 33.73
N THR A 35 -6.59 4.14 33.27
CA THR A 35 -6.27 2.71 33.10
C THR A 35 -6.27 1.97 34.42
N GLY A 36 -5.70 2.55 35.47
CA GLY A 36 -5.71 2.00 36.82
C GLY A 36 -7.13 1.85 37.39
N PHE A 37 -8.00 2.84 37.13
CA PHE A 37 -9.41 2.76 37.49
C PHE A 37 -10.10 1.56 36.82
N TYR A 38 -10.01 1.44 35.49
CA TYR A 38 -10.70 0.37 34.77
C TYR A 38 -10.15 -1.02 35.08
N ALA A 39 -8.84 -1.16 35.29
CA ALA A 39 -8.25 -2.42 35.74
C ALA A 39 -8.88 -2.87 37.08
N LYS A 40 -9.05 -1.94 38.04
CA LYS A 40 -9.66 -2.24 39.34
C LYS A 40 -11.18 -2.45 39.26
N ALA A 41 -11.89 -1.65 38.47
CA ALA A 41 -13.34 -1.70 38.36
C ALA A 41 -13.83 -2.95 37.61
N LEU A 42 -13.10 -3.39 36.59
CA LEU A 42 -13.49 -4.51 35.74
C LEU A 42 -13.00 -5.88 36.27
N SER A 43 -11.94 -5.91 37.08
CA SER A 43 -11.39 -7.16 37.62
C SER A 43 -12.39 -8.02 38.41
N PRO A 44 -13.24 -7.47 39.31
CA PRO A 44 -14.26 -8.26 40.03
C PRO A 44 -15.29 -8.91 39.10
N ALA A 45 -15.54 -8.32 37.93
CA ALA A 45 -16.44 -8.85 36.90
C ALA A 45 -15.73 -9.85 35.97
N GLY A 46 -14.50 -10.26 36.27
CA GLY A 46 -13.76 -11.30 35.55
C GLY A 46 -13.07 -10.82 34.26
N TRP A 47 -13.03 -9.51 34.02
CA TRP A 47 -12.29 -8.93 32.92
C TRP A 47 -10.80 -8.86 33.23
N LYS A 48 -9.97 -9.19 32.24
CA LYS A 48 -8.51 -9.15 32.33
C LYS A 48 -7.96 -8.41 31.14
N GLN A 49 -6.96 -7.57 31.36
CA GLN A 49 -6.22 -6.95 30.26
C GLN A 49 -5.56 -8.05 29.41
N THR A 50 -5.68 -7.93 28.09
CA THR A 50 -5.02 -8.83 27.15
C THR A 50 -3.59 -8.37 26.84
N THR A 51 -3.24 -7.15 27.22
CA THR A 51 -1.95 -6.50 26.99
C THR A 51 -1.47 -5.80 28.26
N GLU A 52 -0.15 -5.84 28.52
CA GLU A 52 0.44 -5.20 29.70
C GLU A 52 0.53 -3.67 29.56
N LEU A 53 0.63 -3.17 28.32
CA LEU A 53 0.74 -1.75 27.99
C LEU A 53 -0.34 -1.37 26.96
N PRO A 54 -0.83 -0.11 27.00
CA PRO A 54 -1.72 0.39 25.96
C PRO A 54 -1.08 0.29 24.58
N LEU A 55 -1.85 -0.23 23.63
CA LEU A 55 -1.51 -0.29 22.22
C LEU A 55 -1.64 1.12 21.62
N LYS A 56 -0.58 1.60 20.98
CA LYS A 56 -0.60 2.88 20.26
C LYS A 56 -1.30 2.72 18.91
N SER A 57 -2.35 3.49 18.68
CA SER A 57 -3.16 3.50 17.47
C SER A 57 -3.34 4.94 16.99
N GLY A 58 -2.34 5.46 16.26
CA GLY A 58 -2.30 6.86 15.84
C GLY A 58 -2.23 7.81 17.04
N ILE A 59 -3.23 8.67 17.19
CA ILE A 59 -3.35 9.60 18.33
C ILE A 59 -3.96 8.95 19.59
N TYR A 60 -4.40 7.70 19.48
CA TYR A 60 -5.09 6.98 20.54
C TYR A 60 -4.18 5.96 21.23
N ASP A 61 -4.42 5.78 22.52
CA ASP A 61 -3.96 4.67 23.35
C ASP A 61 -5.13 3.70 23.56
N GLU A 62 -4.94 2.43 23.24
CA GLU A 62 -5.98 1.40 23.33
C GLU A 62 -5.60 0.32 24.33
N LEU A 63 -6.50 0.02 25.25
CA LEU A 63 -6.40 -1.15 26.12
C LEU A 63 -7.55 -2.10 25.84
N ILE A 64 -7.21 -3.37 25.71
CA ILE A 64 -8.17 -4.42 25.44
C ILE A 64 -8.30 -5.28 26.70
N TYR A 65 -9.54 -5.54 27.10
CA TYR A 65 -9.87 -6.45 28.19
C TYR A 65 -10.70 -7.60 27.63
N GLY A 66 -10.37 -8.82 28.01
CA GLY A 66 -11.12 -10.03 27.69
C GLY A 66 -11.70 -10.67 28.94
N ASN A 67 -12.83 -11.36 28.78
CA ASN A 67 -13.41 -12.20 29.83
C ASN A 67 -13.41 -13.69 29.43
N THR A 68 -13.86 -14.58 30.31
CA THR A 68 -13.95 -16.03 30.03
C THR A 68 -15.02 -16.38 28.98
N ALA A 69 -16.01 -15.51 28.77
CA ALA A 69 -17.01 -15.64 27.72
C ALA A 69 -16.49 -15.25 26.32
N LYS A 70 -15.23 -14.80 26.22
CA LYS A 70 -14.58 -14.27 25.01
C LYS A 70 -15.21 -12.98 24.49
N ASP A 71 -15.91 -12.24 25.35
CA ASP A 71 -16.28 -10.87 25.06
C ASP A 71 -15.05 -9.96 25.18
N LEU A 72 -15.09 -8.83 24.47
CA LEU A 72 -14.03 -7.84 24.47
C LEU A 72 -14.54 -6.47 24.91
N LEU A 73 -13.78 -5.82 25.78
CA LEU A 73 -13.90 -4.41 26.09
C LEU A 73 -12.67 -3.68 25.56
N THR A 74 -12.88 -2.67 24.73
CA THR A 74 -11.79 -1.81 24.24
C THR A 74 -11.93 -0.43 24.85
N LEU A 75 -10.96 -0.05 25.69
CA LEU A 75 -10.82 1.29 26.21
C LEU A 75 -9.86 2.08 25.30
N ARG A 76 -10.41 2.99 24.50
CA ARG A 76 -9.65 3.93 23.68
C ARG A 76 -9.54 5.25 24.42
N MET A 77 -8.34 5.79 24.52
CA MET A 77 -8.03 7.02 25.23
C MET A 77 -7.22 7.93 24.33
N HIS A 78 -7.41 9.23 24.47
CA HIS A 78 -6.47 10.21 23.94
C HIS A 78 -6.56 11.49 24.75
N HIS A 79 -5.52 12.31 24.65
CA HIS A 79 -5.53 13.62 25.28
C HIS A 79 -6.25 14.63 24.40
N PHE A 80 -7.17 15.40 24.99
CA PHE A 80 -7.96 16.42 24.31
C PHE A 80 -8.19 17.62 25.26
N GLU A 81 -7.74 18.81 24.86
CA GLU A 81 -7.96 20.07 25.60
C GLU A 81 -7.63 20.02 27.11
N GLY A 82 -6.53 19.36 27.49
CA GLY A 82 -6.13 19.24 28.89
C GLY A 82 -6.83 18.12 29.68
N MET A 83 -7.73 17.37 29.03
CA MET A 83 -8.45 16.23 29.60
C MET A 83 -8.07 14.93 28.86
N THR A 84 -8.45 13.80 29.44
CA THR A 84 -8.39 12.49 28.78
C THR A 84 -9.79 12.14 28.29
N ARG A 85 -9.97 12.04 26.97
CA ARG A 85 -11.21 11.53 26.38
C ARG A 85 -11.14 10.02 26.27
N GLY A 86 -12.07 9.34 26.94
CA GLY A 86 -12.21 7.89 26.97
C GLY A 86 -13.42 7.42 26.16
N LEU A 87 -13.23 6.34 25.43
CA LEU A 87 -14.30 5.57 24.80
C LEU A 87 -14.13 4.11 25.19
N LEU A 88 -15.09 3.58 25.95
CA LEU A 88 -15.14 2.18 26.33
C LEU A 88 -16.19 1.48 25.46
N ARG A 89 -15.75 0.57 24.60
CA ARG A 89 -16.61 -0.19 23.69
C ARG A 89 -16.70 -1.64 24.13
N PHE A 90 -17.91 -2.17 24.19
CA PHE A 90 -18.18 -3.60 24.40
C PHE A 90 -18.46 -4.31 23.09
N GLN A 91 -17.93 -5.52 22.96
CA GLN A 91 -18.17 -6.43 21.85
C GLN A 91 -18.39 -7.83 22.39
N THR A 92 -19.45 -8.48 21.93
CA THR A 92 -19.73 -9.87 22.27
C THR A 92 -18.80 -10.82 21.51
N ALA A 93 -18.59 -12.02 22.05
CA ALA A 93 -17.84 -13.08 21.36
C ALA A 93 -18.36 -13.37 19.94
N ALA A 94 -19.68 -13.26 19.72
CA ALA A 94 -20.30 -13.46 18.41
C ALA A 94 -19.92 -12.36 17.41
N GLU A 95 -19.95 -11.09 17.83
CA GLU A 95 -19.54 -9.96 16.99
C GLU A 95 -18.05 -10.02 16.65
N VAL A 96 -17.21 -10.41 17.62
CA VAL A 96 -15.76 -10.60 17.40
C VAL A 96 -15.52 -11.71 16.38
N THR A 97 -16.21 -12.85 16.52
CA THR A 97 -16.08 -13.97 15.58
C THR A 97 -16.53 -13.59 14.16
N GLU A 98 -17.60 -12.80 14.03
CA GLU A 98 -18.05 -12.33 12.72
C GLU A 98 -17.08 -11.32 12.11
N GLN A 99 -16.52 -10.41 12.91
CA GLN A 99 -15.47 -9.50 12.45
C GLN A 99 -14.24 -10.25 11.97
N ASP A 100 -13.80 -11.28 12.70
CA ASP A 100 -12.67 -12.12 12.30
C ASP A 100 -12.96 -12.85 10.98
N ARG A 101 -14.18 -13.36 10.80
CA ARG A 101 -14.61 -14.02 9.56
C ARG A 101 -14.56 -13.05 8.38
N VAL A 102 -15.10 -11.84 8.53
CA VAL A 102 -15.10 -10.81 7.49
C VAL A 102 -13.68 -10.34 7.18
N ALA A 103 -12.86 -10.09 8.21
CA ALA A 103 -11.47 -9.66 8.05
C ALA A 103 -10.63 -10.71 7.31
N LYS A 104 -10.78 -11.99 7.67
CA LYS A 104 -10.10 -13.09 6.99
C LYS A 104 -10.55 -13.22 5.54
N ALA A 105 -11.86 -13.14 5.26
CA ALA A 105 -12.38 -13.19 3.90
C ALA A 105 -11.86 -12.04 3.01
N GLU A 106 -11.77 -10.82 3.57
CA GLU A 106 -11.22 -9.66 2.86
C GLU A 106 -9.70 -9.80 2.62
N LEU A 107 -8.95 -10.31 3.60
CA LEU A 107 -7.54 -10.62 3.42
C LEU A 107 -7.33 -11.68 2.33
N GLU A 108 -8.15 -12.72 2.30
CA GLU A 108 -8.11 -13.75 1.25
C GLU A 108 -8.51 -13.20 -0.12
N ARG A 109 -9.51 -12.31 -0.19
CA ARG A 109 -9.89 -11.61 -1.44
C ARG A 109 -8.73 -10.77 -1.95
N ARG A 110 -8.13 -9.93 -1.09
CA ARG A 110 -6.98 -9.11 -1.44
C ARG A 110 -5.75 -9.94 -1.81
N ALA A 111 -5.54 -11.07 -1.14
CA ALA A 111 -4.47 -11.99 -1.49
C ALA A 111 -4.69 -12.58 -2.90
N LYS A 112 -5.90 -13.02 -3.23
CA LYS A 112 -6.26 -13.54 -4.56
C LYS A 112 -6.17 -12.48 -5.66
N GLU A 113 -6.54 -11.23 -5.36
CA GLU A 113 -6.40 -10.10 -6.28
C GLU A 113 -4.92 -9.73 -6.52
N LYS A 114 -4.07 -9.91 -5.52
CA LYS A 114 -2.62 -9.65 -5.63
C LYS A 114 -1.82 -10.84 -6.19
N SER A 115 -2.36 -12.07 -6.12
CA SER A 115 -1.58 -13.28 -6.41
C SER A 115 -1.62 -13.74 -7.86
N SER A 116 -2.07 -12.93 -8.83
CA SER A 116 -1.96 -13.32 -10.24
C SER A 116 -1.89 -12.11 -11.17
N PRO A 117 -0.70 -11.57 -11.49
CA PRO A 117 -0.49 -11.11 -12.84
C PRO A 117 -0.76 -12.31 -13.77
N PRO A 118 -1.60 -12.19 -14.81
CA PRO A 118 -1.67 -13.24 -15.83
C PRO A 118 -0.25 -13.51 -16.33
N ALA A 119 0.05 -14.79 -16.67
CA ALA A 119 1.38 -15.21 -17.15
C ALA A 119 1.96 -14.14 -18.08
N ALA A 120 2.96 -13.44 -17.57
CA ALA A 120 3.45 -12.20 -18.12
C ALA A 120 3.96 -12.49 -19.54
N LYS A 121 3.27 -11.99 -20.57
CA LYS A 121 3.76 -12.09 -21.95
C LYS A 121 5.10 -11.35 -21.99
N ALA A 122 6.16 -12.03 -22.43
CA ALA A 122 7.45 -11.38 -22.62
C ALA A 122 7.33 -10.32 -23.73
N VAL A 123 7.77 -9.11 -23.46
CA VAL A 123 7.82 -7.98 -24.40
C VAL A 123 9.27 -7.75 -24.76
N SER A 124 9.57 -7.80 -26.06
CA SER A 124 10.94 -7.66 -26.55
C SER A 124 11.24 -6.19 -26.81
N MET A 125 12.17 -5.62 -26.04
CA MET A 125 12.52 -4.20 -26.11
C MET A 125 13.68 -3.95 -27.09
N PRO A 126 13.54 -3.06 -28.09
CA PRO A 126 14.62 -2.68 -29.01
C PRO A 126 15.58 -1.68 -28.35
N VAL A 127 16.45 -2.21 -27.50
CA VAL A 127 17.56 -1.45 -26.90
C VAL A 127 18.54 -1.05 -28.02
N PRO A 128 18.91 0.24 -28.14
CA PRO A 128 19.88 0.70 -29.14
C PRO A 128 21.21 -0.08 -29.09
N ALA A 129 21.82 -0.35 -30.24
CA ALA A 129 23.05 -1.14 -30.32
C ALA A 129 24.26 -0.43 -29.68
N ASP A 130 24.22 0.91 -29.64
CA ASP A 130 25.21 1.79 -29.04
C ASP A 130 24.99 2.02 -27.52
N ALA A 131 23.99 1.36 -26.92
CA ALA A 131 23.71 1.47 -25.50
C ALA A 131 24.81 0.84 -24.64
N LYS A 132 25.10 1.47 -23.50
CA LYS A 132 26.10 1.05 -22.50
C LYS A 132 25.43 0.80 -21.14
N ASN A 133 26.13 0.12 -20.24
CA ASN A 133 25.67 -0.18 -18.88
C ASN A 133 24.25 -0.79 -18.84
N ILE A 134 24.01 -1.77 -19.70
CA ILE A 134 22.69 -2.37 -19.87
C ILE A 134 22.42 -3.32 -18.70
N LYS A 135 21.39 -3.02 -17.92
CA LYS A 135 20.85 -3.86 -16.86
C LYS A 135 19.47 -4.32 -17.27
N VAL A 136 19.25 -5.62 -17.26
CA VAL A 136 17.97 -6.25 -17.64
C VAL A 136 17.52 -7.12 -16.49
N THR A 137 16.30 -6.88 -16.01
CA THR A 137 15.59 -7.74 -15.08
C THR A 137 14.22 -8.08 -15.64
N LYS A 138 13.46 -8.95 -14.97
CA LYS A 138 12.13 -9.37 -15.42
C LYS A 138 11.15 -8.21 -15.59
N GLY A 139 11.29 -7.10 -14.86
CA GLY A 139 10.38 -5.96 -14.93
C GLY A 139 11.05 -4.65 -15.28
N GLU A 140 12.36 -4.64 -15.54
CA GLU A 140 13.13 -3.41 -15.65
C GLU A 140 14.24 -3.53 -16.70
N ILE A 141 14.39 -2.52 -17.56
CA ILE A 141 15.57 -2.37 -18.43
C ILE A 141 16.12 -0.96 -18.26
N GLU A 142 17.37 -0.87 -17.80
CA GLU A 142 18.12 0.39 -17.68
C GLU A 142 19.32 0.35 -18.63
N PHE A 143 19.59 1.45 -19.32
CA PHE A 143 20.79 1.61 -20.14
C PHE A 143 21.16 3.07 -20.35
N ASN A 144 22.42 3.31 -20.69
CA ASN A 144 22.92 4.62 -21.09
C ASN A 144 23.05 4.74 -22.60
N VAL A 145 22.75 5.90 -23.15
CA VAL A 145 23.03 6.29 -24.54
C VAL A 145 23.94 7.51 -24.56
N ALA A 146 24.48 7.84 -25.74
CA ALA A 146 25.24 9.07 -25.91
C ALA A 146 24.40 10.30 -25.56
N ASN A 147 25.04 11.34 -25.06
CA ASN A 147 24.45 12.64 -24.78
C ASN A 147 23.65 13.18 -25.99
N GLY A 148 22.46 13.71 -25.75
CA GLY A 148 21.53 14.22 -26.74
C GLY A 148 20.81 13.13 -27.55
N LYS A 149 20.86 11.87 -27.10
CA LYS A 149 20.22 10.73 -27.80
C LYS A 149 19.08 10.10 -27.01
N ALA A 150 18.84 10.47 -25.75
CA ALA A 150 17.80 9.81 -24.96
C ALA A 150 16.41 10.00 -25.55
N LYS A 151 16.03 11.24 -25.89
CA LYS A 151 14.75 11.54 -26.53
C LYS A 151 14.50 10.70 -27.78
N ALA A 152 15.48 10.68 -28.69
CA ALA A 152 15.39 9.90 -29.92
C ALA A 152 15.33 8.37 -29.66
N ALA A 153 16.00 7.88 -28.61
CA ALA A 153 15.91 6.48 -28.20
C ALA A 153 14.51 6.16 -27.65
N VAL A 154 13.95 7.02 -26.80
CA VAL A 154 12.60 6.85 -26.24
C VAL A 154 11.52 6.96 -27.31
N GLU A 155 11.62 7.89 -28.25
CA GLU A 155 10.69 8.00 -29.39
C GLU A 155 10.67 6.72 -30.24
N ARG A 156 11.83 6.08 -30.47
CA ARG A 156 11.90 4.79 -31.17
C ARG A 156 11.24 3.67 -30.37
N LEU A 157 11.48 3.61 -29.06
CA LEU A 157 10.87 2.61 -28.18
C LEU A 157 9.35 2.77 -28.16
N VAL A 158 8.85 3.98 -27.99
CA VAL A 158 7.41 4.28 -28.01
C VAL A 158 6.80 3.90 -29.35
N LYS A 159 7.43 4.27 -30.48
CA LYS A 159 6.95 3.90 -31.81
C LYS A 159 6.87 2.37 -32.01
N ALA A 160 7.88 1.63 -31.55
CA ALA A 160 7.89 0.17 -31.61
C ALA A 160 6.73 -0.41 -30.79
N LEU A 161 6.57 0.02 -29.54
CA LEU A 161 5.49 -0.45 -28.66
C LEU A 161 4.10 -0.08 -29.19
N THR A 162 3.90 1.12 -29.72
CA THR A 162 2.62 1.51 -30.32
C THR A 162 2.29 0.68 -31.56
N SER A 163 3.31 0.28 -32.36
CA SER A 163 3.11 -0.64 -33.49
C SER A 163 2.69 -2.06 -33.06
N GLU A 164 3.04 -2.46 -31.84
CA GLU A 164 2.61 -3.71 -31.20
C GLU A 164 1.26 -3.59 -30.46
N GLY A 165 0.59 -2.43 -30.56
CA GLY A 165 -0.74 -2.21 -30.01
C GLY A 165 -0.78 -1.60 -28.61
N TRP A 166 0.36 -1.16 -28.07
CA TRP A 166 0.41 -0.41 -26.82
C TRP A 166 -0.15 1.02 -27.01
N LYS A 167 -0.93 1.50 -26.03
CA LYS A 167 -1.61 2.79 -26.06
C LYS A 167 -1.12 3.66 -24.91
N GLY A 168 -0.84 4.94 -25.16
CA GLY A 168 -0.49 5.90 -24.11
C GLY A 168 -0.52 7.33 -24.60
N ASP A 169 -0.54 8.27 -23.66
CA ASP A 169 -0.52 9.69 -23.98
C ASP A 169 0.93 10.13 -24.22
N VAL A 170 1.30 10.19 -25.51
CA VAL A 170 2.62 10.65 -25.95
C VAL A 170 2.55 12.16 -26.16
N LYS A 171 2.41 12.91 -25.06
CA LYS A 171 2.39 14.37 -25.12
C LYS A 171 3.49 14.91 -24.23
N ASN A 172 4.47 15.52 -24.90
CA ASN A 172 5.58 16.30 -24.35
C ASN A 172 6.78 15.47 -23.88
N TYR A 173 7.67 15.22 -24.83
CA TYR A 173 9.06 14.90 -24.54
C TYR A 173 9.81 16.20 -24.26
N ASP A 174 10.24 16.43 -23.02
CA ASP A 174 11.22 17.46 -22.74
C ASP A 174 12.59 17.03 -23.31
N ASP A 175 13.44 17.99 -23.66
CA ASP A 175 14.77 17.66 -24.17
C ASP A 175 15.70 17.14 -23.07
N LEU A 176 15.46 17.49 -21.80
CA LEU A 176 16.34 17.14 -20.69
C LEU A 176 15.88 15.92 -19.88
N ALA A 177 14.57 15.72 -19.69
CA ALA A 177 14.05 14.56 -18.97
C ALA A 177 12.56 14.35 -19.23
N GLY A 178 12.11 13.10 -19.28
CA GLY A 178 10.69 12.82 -19.47
C GLY A 178 10.30 11.42 -19.06
N ALA A 179 8.99 11.21 -18.95
CA ALA A 179 8.41 9.90 -18.72
C ALA A 179 7.22 9.68 -19.67
N VAL A 180 7.13 8.49 -20.24
CA VAL A 180 6.01 8.06 -21.08
C VAL A 180 5.42 6.79 -20.53
N SER A 181 4.12 6.81 -20.26
CA SER A 181 3.37 5.64 -19.81
C SER A 181 2.54 5.06 -20.95
N LEU A 182 2.68 3.76 -21.17
CA LEU A 182 1.99 2.96 -22.17
C LEU A 182 1.24 1.82 -21.48
N SER A 183 0.10 1.41 -22.05
CA SER A 183 -0.72 0.31 -21.55
C SER A 183 -1.22 -0.59 -22.67
N ASN A 184 -1.34 -1.89 -22.39
CA ASN A 184 -1.91 -2.90 -23.27
C ASN A 184 -2.69 -3.93 -22.45
N GLY A 185 -4.01 -3.77 -22.37
CA GLY A 185 -4.85 -4.58 -21.49
C GLY A 185 -4.54 -4.33 -20.02
N SER A 186 -4.13 -5.38 -19.29
CA SER A 186 -3.71 -5.30 -17.88
C SER A 186 -2.23 -4.98 -17.69
N ALA A 187 -1.47 -4.83 -18.78
CA ALA A 187 -0.05 -4.53 -18.74
C ALA A 187 0.21 -3.03 -18.82
N HIS A 188 1.18 -2.55 -18.04
CA HIS A 188 1.61 -1.17 -17.99
C HIS A 188 3.12 -1.08 -18.14
N LEU A 189 3.60 -0.09 -18.88
CA LEU A 189 5.01 0.16 -19.10
C LEU A 189 5.27 1.66 -18.96
N THR A 190 6.30 2.04 -18.21
CA THR A 190 6.76 3.43 -18.09
C THR A 190 8.19 3.51 -18.58
N ILE A 191 8.45 4.40 -19.53
CA ILE A 191 9.79 4.72 -19.99
C ILE A 191 10.16 6.07 -19.42
N HIS A 192 11.25 6.15 -18.67
CA HIS A 192 11.78 7.40 -18.15
C HIS A 192 13.17 7.65 -18.74
N TYR A 193 13.53 8.92 -18.93
CA TYR A 193 14.86 9.28 -19.40
C TYR A 193 15.35 10.58 -18.81
N THR A 194 16.67 10.71 -18.71
CA THR A 194 17.37 11.93 -18.29
C THR A 194 18.58 12.15 -19.19
N ASP A 195 18.67 13.32 -19.81
CA ASP A 195 19.71 13.75 -20.74
C ASP A 195 20.17 15.16 -20.36
N THR A 196 21.12 15.25 -19.45
CA THR A 196 21.58 16.54 -18.90
C THR A 196 22.46 17.33 -19.86
N GLY A 197 22.78 16.81 -21.04
CA GLY A 197 23.69 17.49 -21.96
C GLY A 197 25.16 17.45 -21.57
N VAL A 198 25.53 16.80 -20.45
CA VAL A 198 26.91 16.78 -19.91
C VAL A 198 27.41 15.35 -19.69
N LEU A 199 26.55 14.45 -19.21
CA LEU A 199 26.86 13.04 -18.96
C LEU A 199 26.17 12.13 -20.01
N PRO A 200 26.58 10.86 -20.14
CA PRO A 200 25.80 9.88 -20.90
C PRO A 200 24.36 9.87 -20.40
N ALA A 201 23.41 9.96 -21.33
CA ALA A 201 22.02 10.03 -20.98
C ALA A 201 21.51 8.66 -20.50
N GLU A 202 20.57 8.66 -19.58
CA GLU A 202 20.02 7.47 -18.96
C GLU A 202 18.60 7.23 -19.46
N VAL A 203 18.29 5.97 -19.77
CA VAL A 203 16.96 5.52 -20.16
C VAL A 203 16.61 4.30 -19.32
N GLY A 204 15.52 4.39 -18.58
CA GLY A 204 14.96 3.31 -17.80
C GLY A 204 13.56 2.95 -18.26
N ILE A 205 13.24 1.67 -18.15
CA ILE A 205 11.98 1.09 -18.59
C ILE A 205 11.47 0.19 -17.49
N ASP A 206 10.32 0.55 -16.92
CA ASP A 206 9.65 -0.21 -15.87
C ASP A 206 8.39 -0.84 -16.43
N ALA A 207 8.15 -2.11 -16.13
CA ALA A 207 6.97 -2.82 -16.57
C ALA A 207 6.25 -3.55 -15.43
N ILE A 208 4.92 -3.49 -15.50
CA ILE A 208 4.01 -4.18 -14.60
C ILE A 208 3.09 -5.06 -15.45
N GLY A 209 3.00 -6.34 -15.09
CA GLY A 209 2.12 -7.31 -15.77
C GLY A 209 2.68 -7.93 -17.05
N VAL A 210 3.92 -7.61 -17.43
CA VAL A 210 4.68 -8.22 -18.54
C VAL A 210 6.14 -8.44 -18.11
N GLU A 211 6.82 -9.41 -18.71
CA GLU A 211 8.27 -9.58 -18.54
C GLU A 211 9.01 -8.82 -19.64
N LEU A 212 10.10 -8.14 -19.30
CA LEU A 212 10.93 -7.42 -20.26
C LEU A 212 12.11 -8.27 -20.69
N GLU A 213 12.31 -8.40 -22.00
CA GLU A 213 13.49 -9.03 -22.58
C GLU A 213 14.15 -8.08 -23.58
N ARG A 214 15.48 -8.12 -23.65
CA ARG A 214 16.21 -7.37 -24.68
C ARG A 214 16.06 -8.07 -26.02
N SER A 215 15.55 -7.38 -27.03
CA SER A 215 15.56 -7.89 -28.40
C SER A 215 17.01 -7.89 -28.95
N SER A 216 17.53 -9.08 -29.28
CA SER A 216 18.73 -9.22 -30.09
C SER A 216 18.32 -9.42 -31.56
N ARG A 217 17.95 -8.35 -32.27
CA ARG A 217 17.85 -8.40 -33.74
C ARG A 217 19.00 -7.64 -34.39
N SER A 218 20.09 -8.38 -34.62
CA SER A 218 20.91 -8.19 -35.82
C SER A 218 20.08 -8.64 -37.03
N SER A 219 19.41 -7.70 -37.71
CA SER A 219 18.88 -7.95 -39.04
C SER A 219 19.74 -7.19 -40.05
N THR A 220 20.89 -7.77 -40.35
CA THR A 220 21.67 -7.46 -41.55
C THR A 220 22.35 -8.75 -41.98
N GLU A 221 21.59 -9.61 -42.65
CA GLU A 221 22.20 -10.52 -43.62
C GLU A 221 21.20 -10.76 -44.75
N GLN A 222 21.08 -9.74 -45.59
CA GLN A 222 20.60 -9.86 -46.95
C GLN A 222 21.64 -10.72 -47.68
N ARG A 223 21.38 -12.03 -47.79
CA ARG A 223 22.18 -12.91 -48.67
C ARG A 223 22.04 -12.41 -50.11
N PRO A 224 23.15 -12.22 -50.84
CA PRO A 224 23.07 -11.91 -52.26
C PRO A 224 22.58 -13.14 -53.02
N ASP A 225 21.72 -12.84 -53.98
CA ASP A 225 21.27 -13.70 -55.07
C ASP A 225 22.50 -14.30 -55.78
N CYS A 226 22.67 -15.62 -55.74
CA CYS A 226 23.58 -16.32 -56.64
C CYS A 226 22.74 -17.02 -57.70
N ARG A 227 22.81 -16.45 -58.91
CA ARG A 227 22.47 -17.08 -60.19
C ARG A 227 23.22 -18.39 -60.41
#